data_AF-A0A3M7PN84-F1
#
_entry.id   AF-A0A3M7PN84-F1
#
_cell.length_a   1.000
_cell.length_b   1.000
_cell.length_c   1.000
_cell.angle_alpha   90.00
_cell.angle_beta   90.00
_cell.angle_gamma   90.00
#
_symmetry.space_group_name_H-M   'P 1'
#
loop_
_entity.id
_entity.type
_entity.pdbx_description
1 polymer ?
#
loop_
_entity_poly.entity_id
_entity_poly.type
_entity_poly.pdbx_seq_one_letter_code
_entity_poly.pdbx_strand_id
1 'polypeptide(L)'
;MDALTKQLENLSLNLIVSSRKKKTAKKFSYKTKDDTFNWRCNNGKFQNCPGTSDMRQMAPAQPDTKPQCQKNVPAEVSAILPSYSASKQLCSRNRVDPYDSYDISKDLNFELHDDFQVTEKNDLFLVYDEKYNDEDRMLIFSTHKNLQILCENRYWLCDETFDAAPAVFKQLFTLHNIKNGKNLPLVYALFSNKQESTYTKFFRFISERVTLSPLSVSCDYELAIINAIEEVYPDSEIAGCFFHLKKSIWRHIQENNLAAKYCDLT
;
A
#
# COMPACT_ATOMS: atom_id res chain seq x y z
N MET A 1 6.76 32.96 7.74
CA MET A 1 6.08 31.71 7.34
C MET A 1 6.44 31.51 5.89
N ASP A 2 7.18 30.45 5.58
CA ASP A 2 7.63 30.14 4.21
C ASP A 2 6.41 29.91 3.30
N ALA A 3 6.50 30.31 2.04
CA ALA A 3 5.44 30.11 1.04
C ALA A 3 5.07 28.61 0.92
N LEU A 4 6.07 27.74 1.12
CA LEU A 4 5.91 26.30 1.24
C LEU A 4 5.00 25.90 2.41
N THR A 5 5.18 26.51 3.58
CA THR A 5 4.38 26.19 4.78
C THR A 5 2.91 26.52 4.56
N LYS A 6 2.62 27.67 3.95
CA LYS A 6 1.24 28.05 3.58
C LYS A 6 0.64 27.16 2.49
N GLN A 7 1.44 26.72 1.51
CA GLN A 7 0.96 25.86 0.43
C GLN A 7 0.77 24.41 0.87
N LEU A 8 1.68 23.89 1.70
CA LEU A 8 1.52 22.58 2.33
C LEU A 8 0.29 22.59 3.24
N GLU A 9 0.04 23.63 4.05
CA GLU A 9 -1.19 23.76 4.86
C GLU A 9 -2.49 23.80 4.02
N ASN A 10 -2.42 24.24 2.77
CA ASN A 10 -3.52 24.25 1.79
C ASN A 10 -3.63 22.95 1.00
N LEU A 11 -2.58 22.13 0.96
CA LEU A 11 -2.74 20.74 0.57
C LEU A 11 -3.67 20.13 1.60
N SER A 12 -4.88 19.82 1.19
CA SER A 12 -5.64 18.77 1.85
C SER A 12 -4.90 17.45 1.59
N LEU A 13 -3.71 17.30 2.18
CA LEU A 13 -3.20 16.02 2.61
C LEU A 13 -4.29 15.51 3.56
N ASN A 14 -5.29 14.87 2.97
CA ASN A 14 -6.35 14.11 3.62
C ASN A 14 -5.69 12.90 4.30
N LEU A 15 -4.75 13.19 5.21
CA LEU A 15 -4.31 12.34 6.30
C LEU A 15 -5.48 12.28 7.29
N ILE A 16 -6.61 11.78 6.79
CA ILE A 16 -7.80 11.50 7.55
C ILE A 16 -7.44 10.24 8.33
N VAL A 17 -7.14 10.38 9.61
CA VAL A 17 -7.27 9.27 10.54
C VAL A 17 -8.50 9.60 11.35
N SER A 18 -9.56 8.84 11.17
CA SER A 18 -10.73 8.98 11.99
C SER A 18 -10.45 8.31 13.33
N SER A 19 -10.88 8.97 14.37
CA SER A 19 -11.52 8.26 15.47
C SER A 19 -12.76 9.08 15.79
N ARG A 20 -13.95 8.48 15.80
CA ARG A 20 -15.22 9.18 16.11
C ARG A 20 -15.22 9.70 17.55
N LYS A 21 -14.64 10.89 17.76
CA LYS A 21 -15.15 11.95 18.64
C LYS A 21 -14.81 13.30 17.98
N LYS A 22 -15.84 14.12 17.76
CA LYS A 22 -15.86 15.49 17.22
C LYS A 22 -15.83 15.63 15.70
N LYS A 23 -17.00 16.05 15.18
CA LYS A 23 -17.29 16.57 13.82
C LYS A 23 -16.69 17.97 13.56
N THR A 24 -15.72 18.40 14.36
CA THR A 24 -15.11 19.74 14.28
C THR A 24 -13.68 19.68 14.84
N ALA A 25 -12.73 19.17 14.05
CA ALA A 25 -11.30 19.43 14.25
C ALA A 25 -10.48 18.78 13.12
N LYS A 26 -9.61 19.57 12.47
CA LYS A 26 -8.48 19.07 11.67
C LYS A 26 -7.69 18.08 12.53
N LYS A 27 -7.66 16.79 12.15
CA LYS A 27 -7.25 15.71 13.06
C LYS A 27 -5.76 15.35 13.04
N PHE A 28 -5.00 15.80 12.05
CA PHE A 28 -3.53 15.75 12.05
C PHE A 28 -3.02 17.14 11.65
N SER A 29 -2.11 17.69 12.46
CA SER A 29 -1.38 18.92 12.11
C SER A 29 0.04 18.53 11.75
N TYR A 30 0.39 18.58 10.46
CA TYR A 30 1.80 18.69 10.11
C TYR A 30 2.20 20.16 10.20
N LYS A 31 3.44 20.40 10.60
CA LYS A 31 4.04 21.72 10.54
C LYS A 31 5.37 21.58 9.84
N THR A 32 5.54 22.33 8.75
CA THR A 32 6.86 22.57 8.23
C THR A 32 7.46 23.78 8.94
N LYS A 33 8.59 23.56 9.57
CA LYS A 33 9.41 24.61 10.17
C LYS A 33 10.85 24.29 9.85
N ASP A 34 11.59 25.28 9.35
CA ASP A 34 13.04 25.19 9.12
C ASP A 34 13.44 23.92 8.34
N ASP A 35 12.93 23.75 7.12
CA ASP A 35 13.19 22.60 6.24
C ASP A 35 12.81 21.21 6.80
N THR A 36 12.06 21.17 7.90
CA THR A 36 11.73 19.93 8.61
C THR A 36 10.22 19.64 8.56
N PHE A 37 9.85 18.41 8.19
CA PHE A 37 8.48 17.91 8.22
C PHE A 37 8.20 17.26 9.58
N ASN A 38 7.35 17.90 10.38
CA ASN A 38 6.91 17.38 11.68
C ASN A 38 5.48 16.88 11.57
N TRP A 39 5.23 15.66 12.05
CA TRP A 39 3.88 15.14 12.22
C TRP A 39 3.59 14.81 13.67
N ARG A 40 2.34 15.00 14.07
CA ARG A 40 1.81 14.57 15.36
C ARG A 40 0.43 13.96 15.16
N CYS A 41 0.22 12.79 15.74
CA CYS A 41 -1.12 12.33 16.08
C CYS A 41 -1.68 13.23 17.19
N ASN A 42 -2.91 13.71 17.05
CA ASN A 42 -3.58 14.39 18.15
C ASN A 42 -3.80 13.41 19.32
N ASN A 43 -3.56 13.91 20.53
CA ASN A 43 -3.81 13.30 21.86
C ASN A 43 -2.70 12.47 22.53
N GLY A 44 -1.47 12.39 22.01
CA GLY A 44 -0.37 11.75 22.77
C GLY A 44 -0.63 10.30 23.20
N LYS A 45 -1.64 9.64 22.60
CA LYS A 45 -2.05 8.26 22.87
C LYS A 45 -1.01 7.25 22.39
N PHE A 46 -0.13 7.67 21.50
CA PHE A 46 0.85 6.85 20.81
C PHE A 46 2.24 7.37 21.15
N GLN A 47 2.97 6.63 21.99
CA GLN A 47 4.32 6.98 22.46
C GLN A 47 5.33 7.15 21.31
N ASN A 48 5.05 6.57 20.13
CA ASN A 48 5.92 6.57 18.94
C ASN A 48 5.37 7.39 17.76
N CYS A 49 4.25 8.12 17.91
CA CYS A 49 3.68 8.89 16.80
C CYS A 49 4.33 10.26 16.50
N PRO A 50 4.89 11.04 17.45
CA PRO A 50 5.57 12.27 17.06
C PRO A 50 6.84 11.90 16.30
N GLY A 51 6.88 12.27 15.04
CA GLY A 51 8.06 12.08 14.22
C GLY A 51 8.42 13.35 13.48
N THR A 52 9.71 13.44 13.21
CA THR A 52 10.33 14.57 12.55
C THR A 52 11.24 13.99 11.49
N SER A 53 11.11 14.46 10.26
CA SER A 53 12.02 14.11 9.18
C SER A 53 12.43 15.37 8.46
N ASP A 54 13.71 15.43 8.12
CA ASP A 54 14.21 16.47 7.23
C ASP A 54 13.53 16.31 5.85
N MET A 55 13.07 17.42 5.25
CA MET A 55 12.49 17.38 3.91
C MET A 55 13.52 16.95 2.87
N ARG A 56 14.80 17.30 3.06
CA ARG A 56 15.95 16.75 2.31
C ARG A 56 16.29 15.31 2.70
N GLN A 57 15.59 14.63 3.58
CA GLN A 57 15.72 13.15 3.69
C GLN A 57 14.54 12.45 3.01
N MET A 58 13.39 13.12 2.97
CA MET A 58 12.20 12.65 2.25
C MET A 58 12.32 12.86 0.73
N ALA A 59 13.01 13.91 0.30
CA ALA A 59 13.23 14.31 -1.08
C ALA A 59 14.30 13.51 -1.86
N PRO A 60 15.54 13.32 -1.37
CA PRO A 60 16.60 12.63 -2.13
C PRO A 60 16.41 11.12 -2.14
N ALA A 61 15.65 10.57 -1.19
CA ALA A 61 15.11 9.23 -1.32
C ALA A 61 13.98 9.29 -2.35
N GLN A 62 14.30 9.43 -3.66
CA GLN A 62 13.29 9.23 -4.69
C GLN A 62 12.61 7.89 -4.39
N PRO A 63 11.27 7.83 -4.28
CA PRO A 63 10.58 6.55 -4.08
C PRO A 63 10.88 5.55 -5.20
N ASP A 64 11.24 6.09 -6.38
CA ASP A 64 11.65 5.36 -7.58
C ASP A 64 13.19 5.25 -7.72
N THR A 65 13.98 5.62 -6.69
CA THR A 65 15.44 5.47 -6.75
C THR A 65 15.79 4.01 -7.00
N LYS A 66 16.76 3.83 -7.90
CA LYS A 66 17.26 2.55 -8.38
C LYS A 66 17.41 1.58 -7.19
N PRO A 67 16.83 0.37 -7.24
CA PRO A 67 16.98 -0.65 -6.22
C PRO A 67 18.47 -0.81 -5.92
N GLN A 68 18.77 -0.93 -4.63
CA GLN A 68 20.11 -0.99 -4.09
C GLN A 68 20.86 -2.28 -4.46
N CYS A 69 20.37 -3.06 -5.42
CA CYS A 69 20.93 -4.35 -5.84
C CYS A 69 22.39 -4.25 -6.33
N GLN A 70 22.87 -3.03 -6.66
CA GLN A 70 24.25 -2.76 -7.05
C GLN A 70 25.08 -2.03 -5.99
N LYS A 71 24.51 -1.70 -4.81
CA LYS A 71 25.31 -1.13 -3.71
C LYS A 71 26.15 -2.23 -3.08
N ASN A 72 27.44 -1.95 -2.84
CA ASN A 72 28.43 -2.84 -2.23
C ASN A 72 28.87 -4.04 -3.10
N VAL A 73 28.79 -3.91 -4.42
CA VAL A 73 29.34 -4.88 -5.36
C VAL A 73 30.75 -4.44 -5.77
N PRO A 74 31.77 -5.32 -5.83
CA PRO A 74 33.11 -4.97 -6.30
C PRO A 74 33.09 -4.30 -7.68
N ALA A 75 34.03 -3.39 -7.93
CA ALA A 75 34.07 -2.62 -9.17
C ALA A 75 34.15 -3.50 -10.42
N GLU A 76 34.88 -4.62 -10.35
CA GLU A 76 34.98 -5.56 -11.49
C GLU A 76 33.63 -6.22 -11.80
N VAL A 77 32.85 -6.56 -10.76
CA VAL A 77 31.54 -7.18 -10.91
C VAL A 77 30.51 -6.14 -11.37
N SER A 78 30.58 -4.91 -10.85
CA SER A 78 29.72 -3.79 -11.29
C SER A 78 29.89 -3.48 -12.77
N ALA A 79 31.11 -3.58 -13.31
CA ALA A 79 31.40 -3.36 -14.73
C ALA A 79 30.78 -4.41 -15.67
N ILE A 80 30.51 -5.62 -15.16
CA ILE A 80 29.94 -6.74 -15.93
C ILE A 80 28.41 -6.80 -15.76
N LEU A 81 27.88 -6.24 -14.67
CA LEU A 81 26.45 -6.22 -14.41
C LEU A 81 25.71 -5.29 -15.40
N PRO A 82 24.53 -5.70 -15.90
CA PRO A 82 23.68 -4.80 -16.67
C PRO A 82 23.34 -3.56 -15.84
N SER A 83 23.27 -2.41 -16.48
CA SER A 83 22.81 -1.19 -15.81
C SER A 83 21.42 -1.41 -15.19
N TYR A 84 21.05 -0.62 -14.20
CA TYR A 84 19.71 -0.73 -13.62
C TYR A 84 18.60 -0.58 -14.67
N SER A 85 18.74 0.34 -15.63
CA SER A 85 17.76 0.49 -16.71
C SER A 85 17.71 -0.74 -17.60
N ALA A 86 18.86 -1.35 -17.95
CA ALA A 86 18.90 -2.59 -18.70
C ALA A 86 18.27 -3.76 -17.92
N SER A 87 18.54 -3.86 -16.63
CA SER A 87 17.92 -4.86 -15.74
C SER A 87 16.40 -4.67 -15.64
N LYS A 88 15.94 -3.42 -15.46
CA LYS A 88 14.52 -3.08 -15.46
C LYS A 88 13.87 -3.43 -16.79
N GLN A 89 14.54 -3.17 -17.91
CA GLN A 89 14.05 -3.49 -19.24
C GLN A 89 14.00 -5.00 -19.49
N LEU A 90 14.99 -5.76 -19.01
CA LEU A 90 14.96 -7.23 -19.04
C LEU A 90 13.77 -7.77 -18.26
N CYS A 91 13.56 -7.30 -17.02
CA CYS A 91 12.38 -7.64 -16.24
C CYS A 91 11.08 -7.25 -16.97
N SER A 92 11.03 -6.06 -17.57
CA SER A 92 9.86 -5.61 -18.33
C SER A 92 9.58 -6.48 -19.54
N ARG A 93 10.61 -6.92 -20.28
CA ARG A 93 10.46 -7.81 -21.44
C ARG A 93 10.00 -9.21 -21.03
N ASN A 94 10.46 -9.70 -19.89
CA ASN A 94 9.98 -10.97 -19.33
C ASN A 94 8.59 -10.87 -18.70
N ARG A 95 8.14 -9.65 -18.36
CA ARG A 95 6.80 -9.36 -17.82
C ARG A 95 5.80 -8.95 -18.91
N VAL A 96 6.15 -9.07 -20.19
CA VAL A 96 5.17 -8.90 -21.26
C VAL A 96 4.07 -9.93 -21.01
N ASP A 97 2.85 -9.44 -20.82
CA ASP A 97 1.70 -10.29 -20.56
C ASP A 97 1.52 -11.21 -21.77
N PRO A 98 1.69 -12.54 -21.63
CA PRO A 98 1.50 -13.46 -22.74
C PRO A 98 0.06 -13.44 -23.26
N TYR A 99 -0.87 -12.84 -22.51
CA TYR A 99 -2.27 -12.70 -22.85
C TYR A 99 -2.66 -11.32 -23.40
N ASP A 100 -1.72 -10.38 -23.57
CA ASP A 100 -2.01 -9.01 -24.03
C ASP A 100 -2.66 -8.96 -25.42
N SER A 101 -2.39 -9.96 -26.27
CA SER A 101 -2.99 -10.08 -27.60
C SER A 101 -4.36 -10.77 -27.63
N TYR A 102 -4.82 -11.31 -26.50
CA TYR A 102 -6.08 -12.03 -26.43
C TYR A 102 -7.23 -11.07 -26.14
N ASP A 103 -8.38 -11.28 -26.78
CA ASP A 103 -9.60 -10.56 -26.45
C ASP A 103 -10.20 -11.15 -25.17
N ILE A 104 -9.74 -10.64 -24.02
CA ILE A 104 -10.20 -11.07 -22.70
C ILE A 104 -11.58 -10.44 -22.47
N SER A 105 -12.61 -11.29 -22.38
CA SER A 105 -13.95 -10.85 -22.00
C SER A 105 -13.91 -10.11 -20.67
N LYS A 106 -14.59 -8.96 -20.60
CA LYS A 106 -14.77 -8.20 -19.35
C LYS A 106 -15.87 -8.75 -18.45
N ASP A 107 -16.47 -9.87 -18.84
CA ASP A 107 -17.50 -10.54 -18.08
C ASP A 107 -16.92 -11.15 -16.80
N LEU A 108 -17.53 -10.83 -15.67
CA LEU A 108 -17.16 -11.37 -14.36
C LEU A 108 -17.79 -12.75 -14.10
N ASN A 109 -18.68 -13.24 -14.96
CA ASN A 109 -19.36 -14.54 -14.87
C ASN A 109 -18.56 -15.73 -15.40
N PHE A 110 -17.23 -15.72 -15.22
CA PHE A 110 -16.38 -16.84 -15.61
C PHE A 110 -16.29 -17.90 -14.49
N GLU A 111 -16.11 -19.16 -14.87
CA GLU A 111 -15.72 -20.21 -13.91
C GLU A 111 -14.20 -20.26 -13.78
N LEU A 112 -13.71 -20.26 -12.54
CA LEU A 112 -12.28 -20.31 -12.27
C LEU A 112 -11.80 -21.77 -12.34
N HIS A 113 -10.80 -22.05 -13.19
CA HIS A 113 -10.21 -23.39 -13.30
C HIS A 113 -9.66 -23.86 -11.95
N ASP A 114 -9.79 -25.15 -11.65
CA ASP A 114 -9.43 -25.75 -10.35
C ASP A 114 -7.97 -25.50 -9.98
N ASP A 115 -7.07 -25.45 -10.96
CA ASP A 115 -5.64 -25.14 -10.77
C ASP A 115 -5.38 -23.76 -10.12
N PHE A 116 -6.30 -22.80 -10.26
CA PHE A 116 -6.18 -21.49 -9.61
C PHE A 116 -6.81 -21.46 -8.21
N GLN A 117 -7.49 -22.52 -7.81
CA GLN A 117 -8.15 -22.62 -6.51
C GLN A 117 -7.25 -23.24 -5.44
N VAL A 118 -6.14 -23.86 -5.84
CA VAL A 118 -5.19 -24.55 -4.95
C VAL A 118 -3.76 -24.04 -5.13
N THR A 119 -2.94 -24.24 -4.11
CA THR A 119 -1.49 -24.01 -4.21
C THR A 119 -0.80 -25.17 -4.96
N GLU A 120 0.49 -25.00 -5.29
CA GLU A 120 1.33 -26.09 -5.84
C GLU A 120 1.41 -27.35 -4.94
N LYS A 121 1.04 -27.22 -3.66
CA LYS A 121 0.98 -28.32 -2.69
C LYS A 121 -0.43 -28.90 -2.53
N ASN A 122 -1.36 -28.50 -3.38
CA ASN A 122 -2.80 -28.84 -3.31
C ASN A 122 -3.50 -28.37 -2.02
N ASP A 123 -2.92 -27.41 -1.29
CA ASP A 123 -3.65 -26.71 -0.21
C ASP A 123 -4.68 -25.75 -0.84
N LEU A 124 -5.90 -25.70 -0.30
CA LEU A 124 -6.93 -24.74 -0.72
C LEU A 124 -6.39 -23.30 -0.62
N PHE A 125 -6.52 -22.55 -1.71
CA PHE A 125 -6.02 -21.19 -1.84
C PHE A 125 -7.12 -20.16 -2.12
N LEU A 126 -8.09 -20.47 -2.98
CA LEU A 126 -9.27 -19.63 -3.14
C LEU A 126 -10.19 -19.83 -1.92
N VAL A 127 -10.27 -18.82 -1.05
CA VAL A 127 -11.04 -18.88 0.21
C VAL A 127 -12.37 -18.13 0.14
N TYR A 128 -12.56 -17.30 -0.89
CA TYR A 128 -13.81 -16.61 -1.17
C TYR A 128 -13.97 -16.34 -2.66
N ASP A 129 -15.17 -16.61 -3.16
CA ASP A 129 -15.60 -16.24 -4.50
C ASP A 129 -17.06 -15.77 -4.43
N GLU A 130 -17.28 -14.49 -4.68
CA GLU A 130 -18.61 -13.92 -4.79
C GLU A 130 -19.25 -14.23 -6.14
N LYS A 131 -19.57 -15.50 -6.34
CA LYS A 131 -20.32 -15.93 -7.53
C LYS A 131 -21.68 -15.24 -7.57
N TYR A 132 -22.14 -14.92 -8.79
CA TYR A 132 -23.46 -14.33 -9.08
C TYR A 132 -23.65 -12.87 -8.64
N ASN A 133 -22.55 -12.14 -8.45
CA ASN A 133 -22.56 -10.67 -8.40
C ASN A 133 -21.82 -10.12 -9.62
N ASP A 134 -22.54 -10.05 -10.73
CA ASP A 134 -22.03 -9.77 -12.08
C ASP A 134 -21.35 -8.38 -12.20
N GLU A 135 -21.63 -7.47 -11.27
CA GLU A 135 -21.07 -6.12 -11.26
C GLU A 135 -19.92 -5.97 -10.25
N ASP A 136 -19.93 -6.73 -9.15
CA ASP A 136 -19.05 -6.52 -8.00
C ASP A 136 -18.37 -7.80 -7.48
N ARG A 137 -18.11 -8.80 -8.35
CA ARG A 137 -17.42 -10.04 -7.97
C ARG A 137 -16.10 -9.75 -7.25
N MET A 138 -15.91 -10.41 -6.11
CA MET A 138 -14.68 -10.36 -5.32
C MET A 138 -14.12 -11.78 -5.16
N LEU A 139 -12.84 -11.93 -5.47
CA LEU A 139 -12.08 -13.17 -5.20
C LEU A 139 -11.10 -12.90 -4.07
N ILE A 140 -11.00 -13.81 -3.09
CA ILE A 140 -10.00 -13.74 -2.02
C ILE A 140 -9.21 -15.04 -1.98
N PHE A 141 -7.89 -14.89 -2.01
CA PHE A 141 -6.93 -15.98 -1.96
C PHE A 141 -6.08 -15.89 -0.69
N SER A 142 -6.00 -16.99 0.04
CA SER A 142 -5.13 -17.15 1.20
C SER A 142 -5.03 -18.64 1.57
N THR A 143 -4.17 -18.98 2.52
CA THR A 143 -4.13 -20.32 3.11
C THR A 143 -4.42 -20.23 4.60
N HIS A 144 -4.82 -21.36 5.20
CA HIS A 144 -5.00 -21.42 6.66
C HIS A 144 -3.73 -20.96 7.41
N LYS A 145 -2.55 -21.35 6.93
CA LYS A 145 -1.26 -20.93 7.49
C LYS A 145 -1.05 -19.41 7.38
N ASN A 146 -1.40 -18.81 6.25
CA ASN A 146 -1.29 -17.37 6.05
C ASN A 146 -2.20 -16.60 7.01
N LEU A 147 -3.45 -17.04 7.17
CA LEU A 147 -4.40 -16.44 8.12
C LEU A 147 -3.94 -16.61 9.57
N GLN A 148 -3.33 -17.75 9.91
CA GLN A 148 -2.72 -17.96 11.22
C GLN A 148 -1.56 -16.97 11.47
N ILE A 149 -0.67 -16.77 10.49
CA ILE A 149 0.42 -15.78 10.60
C ILE A 149 -0.17 -14.37 10.79
N LEU A 150 -1.24 -14.03 10.07
CA LEU A 150 -1.93 -12.75 10.17
C LEU A 150 -2.53 -12.54 11.58
N CYS A 151 -3.05 -13.61 12.18
CA CYS A 151 -3.58 -13.61 13.54
C CYS A 151 -2.48 -13.47 14.62
N GLU A 152 -1.35 -14.16 14.44
CA GLU A 152 -0.21 -14.11 15.36
C GLU A 152 0.48 -12.75 15.33
N ASN A 153 0.56 -12.12 14.15
CA ASN A 153 1.29 -10.87 13.94
C ASN A 153 0.31 -9.74 13.64
N ARG A 154 -0.05 -8.99 14.68
CA ARG A 154 -1.16 -8.02 14.68
C ARG A 154 -0.80 -6.64 14.09
N TYR A 155 0.32 -6.53 13.39
CA TYR A 155 0.75 -5.32 12.69
C TYR A 155 0.63 -5.56 11.19
N TRP A 156 -0.47 -5.11 10.60
CA TRP A 156 -0.79 -5.42 9.21
C TRP A 156 -0.38 -4.28 8.28
N LEU A 157 -0.01 -4.63 7.06
CA LEU A 157 0.23 -3.67 5.98
C LEU A 157 -0.73 -4.00 4.84
N CYS A 158 -1.38 -2.98 4.29
CA CYS A 158 -2.21 -3.08 3.10
C CYS A 158 -1.45 -2.49 1.92
N ASP A 159 -1.55 -3.12 0.76
CA ASP A 159 -1.01 -2.59 -0.49
C ASP A 159 -2.01 -2.84 -1.62
N GLU A 160 -2.22 -1.82 -2.45
CA GLU A 160 -3.07 -1.87 -3.63
C GLU A 160 -2.24 -1.69 -4.90
N THR A 161 -2.51 -2.52 -5.90
CA THR A 161 -1.81 -2.44 -7.18
C THR A 161 -2.77 -2.65 -8.35
N PHE A 162 -2.67 -1.76 -9.33
CA PHE A 162 -3.52 -1.78 -10.53
C PHE A 162 -2.87 -2.59 -11.64
N ASP A 163 -1.56 -2.40 -11.84
CA ASP A 163 -0.82 -2.97 -12.96
C ASP A 163 -0.69 -4.51 -12.88
N ALA A 164 -0.93 -5.10 -11.71
CA ALA A 164 -0.89 -6.54 -11.50
C ALA A 164 -2.27 -7.20 -11.45
N ALA A 165 -3.36 -6.43 -11.55
CA ALA A 165 -4.71 -6.99 -11.57
C ALA A 165 -5.01 -7.57 -12.97
N PRO A 166 -5.62 -8.77 -13.06
CA PRO A 166 -6.13 -9.26 -14.34
C PRO A 166 -7.12 -8.27 -14.96
N ALA A 167 -7.16 -8.17 -16.29
CA ALA A 167 -7.92 -7.15 -17.02
C ALA A 167 -9.42 -7.04 -16.65
N VAL A 168 -10.01 -8.13 -16.14
CA VAL A 168 -11.40 -8.18 -15.69
C VAL A 168 -11.64 -7.52 -14.32
N PHE A 169 -10.59 -7.37 -13.50
CA PHE A 169 -10.64 -6.71 -12.19
C PHE A 169 -10.00 -5.32 -12.27
N LYS A 170 -10.42 -4.43 -11.35
CA LYS A 170 -9.87 -3.06 -11.29
C LYS A 170 -8.59 -2.98 -10.49
N GLN A 171 -8.41 -3.85 -9.50
CA GLN A 171 -7.26 -3.81 -8.61
C GLN A 171 -7.01 -5.14 -7.91
N LEU A 172 -5.75 -5.37 -7.58
CA LEU A 172 -5.29 -6.36 -6.64
C LEU A 172 -5.02 -5.66 -5.31
N PHE A 173 -5.69 -6.09 -4.26
CA PHE A 173 -5.49 -5.66 -2.89
C PHE A 173 -4.82 -6.76 -2.09
N THR A 174 -3.89 -6.41 -1.22
CA THR A 174 -3.10 -7.40 -0.47
C THR A 174 -2.93 -7.02 0.99
N LEU A 175 -3.01 -8.01 1.88
CA LEU A 175 -2.60 -7.89 3.27
C LEU A 175 -1.26 -8.58 3.48
N HIS A 176 -0.36 -7.87 4.14
CA HIS A 176 0.98 -8.32 4.41
C HIS A 176 1.30 -8.28 5.90
N ASN A 177 2.35 -9.00 6.24
CA ASN A 177 3.01 -8.93 7.52
C ASN A 177 4.53 -8.90 7.37
N ILE A 178 5.23 -8.27 8.32
CA ILE A 178 6.69 -8.33 8.37
C ILE A 178 7.11 -9.49 9.28
N LYS A 179 7.64 -10.55 8.68
CA LYS A 179 8.20 -11.70 9.42
C LYS A 179 9.68 -11.82 9.11
N ASN A 180 10.52 -11.85 10.15
CA ASN A 180 11.98 -11.93 10.04
C ASN A 180 12.57 -10.84 9.12
N GLY A 181 12.05 -9.61 9.22
CA GLY A 181 12.49 -8.47 8.40
C GLY A 181 12.06 -8.52 6.93
N LYS A 182 11.24 -9.50 6.53
CA LYS A 182 10.72 -9.64 5.17
C LYS A 182 9.24 -9.29 5.14
N ASN A 183 8.83 -8.51 4.14
CA ASN A 183 7.44 -8.27 3.85
C ASN A 183 6.83 -9.51 3.16
N LEU A 184 5.82 -10.11 3.78
CA LEU A 184 5.16 -11.31 3.29
C LEU A 184 3.70 -11.01 2.96
N PRO A 185 3.28 -11.10 1.70
CA PRO A 185 1.88 -11.08 1.33
C PRO A 185 1.20 -12.38 1.80
N LEU A 186 0.12 -12.24 2.58
CA LEU A 186 -0.59 -13.34 3.22
C LEU A 186 -1.99 -13.53 2.64
N VAL A 187 -2.63 -12.42 2.25
CA VAL A 187 -3.97 -12.43 1.65
C VAL A 187 -3.91 -11.60 0.38
N TYR A 188 -4.52 -12.12 -0.68
CA TYR A 188 -4.69 -11.45 -1.96
C TYR A 188 -6.17 -11.35 -2.23
N ALA A 189 -6.63 -10.21 -2.73
CA ALA A 189 -8.01 -10.01 -3.13
C ALA A 189 -8.09 -9.26 -4.44
N LEU A 190 -8.92 -9.75 -5.35
CA LEU A 190 -9.22 -9.09 -6.61
C LEU A 190 -10.57 -8.38 -6.47
N PHE A 191 -10.56 -7.07 -6.71
CA PHE A 191 -11.74 -6.23 -6.58
C PHE A 191 -12.19 -5.70 -7.93
N SER A 192 -13.50 -5.75 -8.17
CA SER A 192 -14.15 -5.21 -9.38
C SER A 192 -14.40 -3.70 -9.29
N ASN A 193 -14.26 -3.11 -8.10
CA ASN A 193 -14.41 -1.67 -7.85
C ASN A 193 -13.50 -1.20 -6.69
N LYS A 194 -13.54 0.09 -6.36
CA LYS A 194 -12.80 0.73 -5.26
C LYS A 194 -13.70 1.35 -4.19
N GLN A 195 -14.90 0.80 -4.03
CA GLN A 195 -15.89 1.35 -3.11
C GLN A 195 -15.55 0.95 -1.67
N GLU A 196 -15.89 1.83 -0.73
CA GLU A 196 -15.77 1.57 0.71
C GLU A 196 -16.48 0.27 1.12
N SER A 197 -17.67 0.00 0.55
CA SER A 197 -18.43 -1.23 0.78
C SER A 197 -17.63 -2.50 0.46
N THR A 198 -16.84 -2.48 -0.62
CA THR A 198 -15.99 -3.60 -1.03
C THR A 198 -14.86 -3.85 -0.03
N TYR A 199 -14.17 -2.79 0.40
CA TYR A 199 -13.15 -2.91 1.42
C TYR A 199 -13.74 -3.36 2.78
N THR A 200 -14.89 -2.81 3.17
CA THR A 200 -15.59 -3.21 4.41
C THR A 200 -15.95 -4.70 4.35
N LYS A 201 -16.47 -5.17 3.22
CA LYS A 201 -16.79 -6.58 3.02
C LYS A 201 -15.55 -7.47 3.10
N PHE A 202 -14.46 -7.07 2.45
CA PHE A 202 -13.18 -7.75 2.55
C PHE A 202 -12.69 -7.84 4.00
N PHE A 203 -12.64 -6.73 4.73
CA PHE A 203 -12.16 -6.73 6.11
C PHE A 203 -13.06 -7.55 7.04
N ARG A 204 -14.39 -7.55 6.83
CA ARG A 204 -15.33 -8.41 7.56
C ARG A 204 -15.03 -9.89 7.31
N PHE A 205 -14.83 -10.28 6.05
CA PHE A 205 -14.45 -11.66 5.70
C PHE A 205 -13.18 -12.11 6.44
N ILE A 206 -12.19 -11.22 6.55
CA ILE A 206 -10.96 -11.49 7.31
C ILE A 206 -11.24 -11.57 8.81
N SER A 207 -12.07 -10.67 9.36
CA SER A 207 -12.38 -10.63 10.80
C SER A 207 -13.04 -11.91 11.31
N GLU A 208 -13.79 -12.61 10.45
CA GLU A 208 -14.41 -13.90 10.75
C GLU A 208 -13.40 -15.05 10.80
N ARG A 209 -12.20 -14.85 10.25
CA ARG A 209 -11.17 -15.88 10.04
C ARG A 209 -9.90 -15.66 10.84
N VAL A 210 -9.79 -14.54 11.55
CA VAL A 210 -8.73 -14.28 12.53
C VAL A 210 -9.35 -14.19 13.92
N THR A 211 -8.70 -14.75 14.93
CA THR A 211 -9.22 -14.70 16.31
C THR A 211 -8.81 -13.44 17.04
N LEU A 212 -7.77 -12.75 16.57
CA LEU A 212 -7.25 -11.51 17.15
C LEU A 212 -7.32 -10.39 16.11
N SER A 213 -8.00 -9.29 16.45
CA SER A 213 -8.00 -8.06 15.65
C SER A 213 -6.60 -7.46 15.56
N PRO A 214 -6.24 -6.77 14.46
CA PRO A 214 -4.96 -6.08 14.38
C PRO A 214 -4.82 -5.03 15.49
N LEU A 215 -3.59 -4.81 15.95
CA LEU A 215 -3.24 -3.69 16.80
C LEU A 215 -3.07 -2.43 15.95
N SER A 216 -2.45 -2.57 14.78
CA SER A 216 -2.38 -1.50 13.79
C SER A 216 -2.50 -2.03 12.37
N VAL A 217 -3.03 -1.19 11.50
CA VAL A 217 -3.08 -1.42 10.06
C VAL A 217 -2.42 -0.22 9.38
N SER A 218 -1.36 -0.46 8.61
CA SER A 218 -0.79 0.55 7.74
C SER A 218 -1.40 0.43 6.36
N CYS A 219 -1.94 1.52 5.81
CA CYS A 219 -2.57 1.51 4.49
C CYS A 219 -2.27 2.78 3.71
N ASP A 220 -2.70 2.77 2.46
CA ASP A 220 -2.64 3.94 1.60
C ASP A 220 -3.64 5.00 2.04
N TYR A 221 -3.41 6.23 1.57
CA TYR A 221 -4.22 7.40 1.93
C TYR A 221 -5.53 7.48 1.13
N GLU A 222 -6.18 6.34 0.95
CA GLU A 222 -7.50 6.22 0.34
C GLU A 222 -8.58 6.16 1.43
N LEU A 223 -9.52 7.10 1.38
CA LEU A 223 -10.55 7.24 2.41
C LEU A 223 -11.45 5.99 2.52
N ALA A 224 -11.72 5.32 1.41
CA ALA A 224 -12.52 4.10 1.37
C ALA A 224 -11.88 2.97 2.20
N ILE A 225 -10.56 2.81 2.15
CA ILE A 225 -9.82 1.83 2.94
C ILE A 225 -9.87 2.20 4.43
N ILE A 226 -9.59 3.47 4.73
CA ILE A 226 -9.54 3.99 6.10
C ILE A 226 -10.89 3.81 6.81
N ASN A 227 -11.98 4.23 6.15
CA ASN A 227 -13.33 4.08 6.69
C ASN A 227 -13.69 2.61 6.90
N ALA A 228 -13.32 1.72 5.97
CA ALA A 228 -13.56 0.29 6.10
C ALA A 228 -12.81 -0.33 7.29
N ILE A 229 -11.54 0.02 7.50
CA ILE A 229 -10.77 -0.44 8.66
C ILE A 229 -11.39 0.07 9.95
N GLU A 230 -11.80 1.34 10.01
CA GLU A 230 -12.46 1.91 11.20
C GLU A 230 -13.79 1.27 11.54
N GLU A 231 -14.55 0.89 10.52
CA GLU A 231 -15.82 0.21 10.71
C GLU A 231 -15.61 -1.20 11.27
N VAL A 232 -14.68 -1.96 10.70
CA VAL A 232 -14.49 -3.38 11.06
C VAL A 232 -13.59 -3.57 12.27
N TYR A 233 -12.57 -2.73 12.43
CA TYR A 233 -11.58 -2.78 13.49
C TYR A 233 -11.47 -1.45 14.24
N PRO A 234 -12.53 -1.04 14.98
CA PRO A 234 -12.61 0.28 15.61
C PRO A 234 -11.54 0.55 16.67
N ASP A 235 -10.93 -0.51 17.22
CA ASP A 235 -9.88 -0.42 18.23
C ASP A 235 -8.45 -0.45 17.64
N SER A 236 -8.31 -0.69 16.33
CA SER A 236 -7.01 -0.73 15.68
C SER A 236 -6.49 0.69 15.38
N GLU A 237 -5.18 0.85 15.48
CA GLU A 237 -4.51 2.07 15.02
C GLU A 237 -4.37 2.05 13.49
N ILE A 238 -4.83 3.11 12.83
CA ILE A 238 -4.62 3.28 11.39
C ILE A 238 -3.41 4.18 11.17
N ALA A 239 -2.42 3.65 10.47
CA ALA A 239 -1.21 4.36 10.11
C ALA A 239 -1.15 4.56 8.59
N GLY A 240 -0.81 5.78 8.16
CA GLY A 240 -0.57 6.02 6.74
C GLY A 240 0.75 5.42 6.26
N CYS A 241 0.76 4.88 5.05
CA CYS A 241 1.97 4.32 4.45
C CYS A 241 3.04 5.40 4.21
N PHE A 242 4.17 5.28 4.91
CA PHE A 242 5.27 6.24 4.84
C PHE A 242 5.91 6.33 3.44
N PHE A 243 5.94 5.23 2.70
CA PHE A 243 6.43 5.19 1.33
C PHE A 243 5.58 6.09 0.41
N HIS A 244 4.25 5.94 0.48
CA HIS A 244 3.32 6.77 -0.29
C HIS A 244 3.33 8.23 0.15
N LEU A 245 3.52 8.50 1.45
CA LEU A 245 3.71 9.87 1.94
C LEU A 245 4.94 10.54 1.33
N LYS A 246 6.10 9.86 1.34
CA LYS A 246 7.33 10.36 0.71
C LYS A 246 7.12 10.67 -0.77
N LYS A 247 6.46 9.77 -1.50
CA LYS A 247 6.15 9.97 -2.93
C LYS A 247 5.28 11.19 -3.16
N SER A 248 4.25 11.39 -2.35
CA SER A 248 3.38 12.57 -2.47
C SER A 248 4.13 13.86 -2.14
N ILE A 249 4.95 13.88 -1.09
CA ILE A 249 5.77 15.05 -0.72
C ILE A 249 6.72 15.40 -1.85
N TRP A 250 7.44 14.41 -2.40
CA TRP A 250 8.39 14.64 -3.48
C TRP A 250 7.73 15.19 -4.75
N ARG A 251 6.58 14.62 -5.14
CA ARG A 251 5.80 15.13 -6.28
C ARG A 251 5.46 16.61 -6.10
N HIS A 252 5.02 17.02 -4.91
CA HIS A 252 4.72 18.44 -4.65
C HIS A 252 5.96 19.33 -4.63
N ILE A 253 7.10 18.84 -4.13
CA ILE A 253 8.38 19.56 -4.24
C ILE A 253 8.70 19.84 -5.72
N GLN A 254 8.48 18.86 -6.60
CA GLN A 254 8.71 18.99 -8.03
C GLN A 254 7.72 19.97 -8.68
N GLU A 255 6.42 19.80 -8.44
CA GLU A 255 5.34 20.66 -8.98
C GLU A 255 5.51 22.15 -8.60
N ASN A 256 6.12 22.41 -7.44
CA ASN A 256 6.39 23.77 -6.97
C ASN A 256 7.77 24.30 -7.34
N ASN A 257 8.51 23.63 -8.23
CA ASN A 257 9.86 24.02 -8.70
C ASN A 257 10.90 24.12 -7.58
N LEU A 258 10.72 23.36 -6.50
CA LEU A 258 11.64 23.35 -5.34
C LEU A 258 12.61 22.19 -5.38
N ALA A 259 12.55 21.36 -6.42
CA ALA A 259 13.45 20.23 -6.60
C ALA A 259 14.92 20.66 -6.45
N ALA A 260 15.35 21.79 -7.02
CA ALA A 260 16.73 22.26 -6.88
C ALA A 260 17.17 22.58 -5.43
N LYS A 261 16.23 22.90 -4.53
CA LYS A 261 16.52 23.19 -3.12
C LYS A 261 16.67 21.92 -2.27
N TYR A 262 16.01 20.83 -2.66
CA TYR A 262 15.90 19.60 -1.86
C TYR A 262 16.45 18.34 -2.55
N CYS A 263 16.82 18.45 -3.83
CA CYS A 263 17.56 17.44 -4.55
C CYS A 263 19.05 17.74 -4.33
N ASP A 264 19.65 17.11 -3.33
CA ASP A 264 21.10 17.12 -3.21
C ASP A 264 21.65 16.33 -4.41
N LEU A 265 22.15 17.06 -5.43
CA LEU A 265 23.06 16.49 -6.44
C LEU A 265 24.39 16.22 -5.73
N THR A 266 24.47 15.09 -5.02
CA THR A 266 25.74 14.51 -4.57
C THR A 266 25.84 13.08 -5.05
#